data_AF-A0A5R2N4F0-F1
#
_entry.id   AF-A0A5R2N4F0-F1
#
_cell.length_a   1.000
_cell.length_b   1.000
_cell.length_c   1.000
_cell.angle_alpha   90.00
_cell.angle_beta   90.00
_cell.angle_gamma   90.00
#
_symmetry.space_group_name_H-M   'P 1'
#
loop_
_entity.id
_entity.type
_entity.pdbx_description
1 polymer ?
#
loop_
_entity_poly.entity_id
_entity_poly.type
_entity_poly.pdbx_seq_one_letter_code
_entity_poly.pdbx_strand_id
1 'polypeptide(L)'
;FVVPPMKFAEDACGVLEACVEGGIPILLLSAGQAGATAPAAIAGAVVQAVAEVLAGLVYVNAIKPGHPAIFGTWPFVSDLRTGAMSGGSAEQAVLTAACAQMAQFYDLPGGSAAGMTDSKLPDIQSGYEKGITDVMAGLAGLNLVYESAGMHASLLGFCLESLIIDNDMLGHCLRC
;
A
#
# COMPACT_ATOMS: atom_id res chain seq x y z
N PHE A 1 -5.97 4.57 11.25
CA PHE A 1 -7.28 5.22 11.05
C PHE A 1 -8.30 4.17 10.64
N VAL A 2 -8.17 3.56 9.45
CA VAL A 2 -9.04 2.47 9.01
C VAL A 2 -8.68 1.16 9.70
N VAL A 3 -9.70 0.39 10.10
CA VAL A 3 -9.62 -1.01 10.50
C VAL A 3 -10.53 -1.80 9.56
N PRO A 4 -10.00 -2.37 8.48
CA PRO A 4 -10.80 -3.12 7.52
C PRO A 4 -11.49 -4.33 8.17
N PRO A 5 -12.74 -4.67 7.79
CA PRO A 5 -13.55 -3.99 6.78
C PRO A 5 -14.39 -2.82 7.34
N MET A 6 -14.33 -1.66 6.67
CA MET A 6 -15.25 -0.54 6.78
C MET A 6 -15.44 0.04 8.20
N LYS A 7 -14.39 0.02 9.02
CA LYS A 7 -14.39 0.64 10.36
C LYS A 7 -13.25 1.64 10.50
N PHE A 8 -13.41 2.54 11.46
CA PHE A 8 -12.38 3.49 11.86
C PHE A 8 -12.17 3.37 13.37
N ALA A 9 -10.93 3.20 13.79
CA ALA A 9 -10.59 3.07 15.21
C ALA A 9 -10.59 4.46 15.87
N GLU A 10 -11.28 4.59 17.00
CA GLU A 10 -11.49 5.85 17.69
C GLU A 10 -10.17 6.53 18.10
N ASP A 11 -9.23 5.76 18.64
CA ASP A 11 -7.90 6.22 19.00
C ASP A 11 -7.12 6.75 17.79
N ALA A 12 -7.19 6.04 16.66
CA ALA A 12 -6.54 6.46 15.43
C ALA A 12 -7.21 7.69 14.79
N CYS A 13 -8.52 7.87 14.97
CA CYS A 13 -9.22 9.10 14.60
C CYS A 13 -8.74 10.28 15.45
N GLY A 14 -8.59 10.11 16.76
CA GLY A 14 -8.08 11.17 17.64
C GLY A 14 -6.65 11.61 17.28
N VAL A 15 -5.78 10.66 16.91
CA VAL A 15 -4.43 11.01 16.39
C VAL A 15 -4.52 11.77 15.06
N LEU A 16 -5.39 11.33 14.15
CA LEU A 16 -5.62 12.01 12.88
C LEU A 16 -6.07 13.45 13.10
N GLU A 17 -7.04 13.70 13.98
CA GLU A 17 -7.52 15.05 14.32
C GLU A 17 -6.39 15.93 14.84
N ALA A 18 -5.61 15.44 15.81
CA ALA A 18 -4.46 16.17 16.34
C ALA A 18 -3.40 16.48 15.27
N CYS A 19 -3.15 15.54 14.34
CA CYS A 19 -2.24 15.76 13.21
C CYS A 19 -2.79 16.81 12.24
N VAL A 20 -4.09 16.83 11.98
CA VAL A 20 -4.74 17.85 11.13
C VAL A 20 -4.62 19.24 11.75
N GLU A 21 -4.91 19.36 13.04
CA GLU A 21 -4.73 20.61 13.80
C GLU A 21 -3.28 21.09 13.79
N GLY A 22 -2.33 20.15 13.93
CA GLY A 22 -0.90 20.39 13.86
C GLY A 22 -0.34 20.68 12.46
N GLY A 23 -1.15 20.60 11.40
CA GLY A 23 -0.70 20.87 10.03
C GLY A 23 0.09 19.73 9.37
N ILE A 24 0.06 18.52 9.91
CA ILE A 24 0.78 17.35 9.38
C ILE A 24 -0.05 16.70 8.26
N PRO A 25 0.52 16.42 7.07
CA PRO A 25 -0.17 15.69 6.01
C PRO A 25 -0.63 14.31 6.46
N ILE A 26 -1.85 13.91 6.08
CA ILE A 26 -2.46 12.66 6.54
C ILE A 26 -2.36 11.58 5.47
N LEU A 27 -1.74 10.46 5.81
CA LEU A 27 -1.88 9.23 5.03
C LEU A 27 -3.21 8.54 5.39
N LEU A 28 -4.15 8.56 4.46
CA LEU A 28 -5.43 7.89 4.59
C LEU A 28 -5.28 6.45 4.12
N LEU A 29 -4.97 5.57 5.08
CA LEU A 29 -4.52 4.21 4.79
C LEU A 29 -5.64 3.19 4.95
N SER A 30 -5.92 2.40 3.90
CA SER A 30 -6.75 1.19 3.97
C SER A 30 -5.89 -0.05 3.67
N ALA A 31 -5.75 -0.94 4.64
CA ALA A 31 -4.89 -2.12 4.58
C ALA A 31 -5.69 -3.44 4.65
N GLY A 32 -6.72 -3.58 3.81
CA GLY A 32 -7.55 -4.78 3.77
C GLY A 32 -6.84 -5.95 3.07
N GLN A 33 -6.96 -7.16 3.59
CA GLN A 33 -6.34 -8.34 3.00
C GLN A 33 -7.39 -9.14 2.21
N ALA A 34 -7.20 -9.22 0.89
CA ALA A 34 -8.06 -9.95 -0.04
C ALA A 34 -8.11 -11.43 0.33
N GLY A 35 -9.29 -11.90 0.73
CA GLY A 35 -9.52 -13.26 1.21
C GLY A 35 -9.61 -13.38 2.74
N ALA A 36 -9.39 -12.29 3.48
CA ALA A 36 -9.53 -12.24 4.93
C ALA A 36 -10.36 -11.04 5.41
N THR A 37 -9.79 -9.83 5.37
CA THR A 37 -10.45 -8.58 5.82
C THR A 37 -10.97 -7.71 4.67
N ALA A 38 -10.81 -8.19 3.44
CA ALA A 38 -11.42 -7.68 2.22
C ALA A 38 -11.89 -8.86 1.33
N PRO A 39 -12.80 -8.63 0.36
CA PRO A 39 -13.23 -9.66 -0.57
C PRO A 39 -12.05 -10.36 -1.27
N ALA A 40 -12.16 -11.66 -1.50
CA ALA A 40 -11.11 -12.45 -2.16
C ALA A 40 -10.85 -12.00 -3.62
N ALA A 41 -11.87 -11.47 -4.29
CA ALA A 41 -11.71 -10.94 -5.64
C ALA A 41 -10.94 -9.60 -5.60
N ILE A 42 -9.88 -9.48 -6.40
CA ILE A 42 -9.02 -8.29 -6.52
C ILE A 42 -9.85 -7.01 -6.67
N ALA A 43 -10.81 -6.99 -7.61
CA ALA A 43 -11.65 -5.81 -7.83
C ALA A 43 -12.48 -5.43 -6.59
N GLY A 44 -12.97 -6.42 -5.83
CA GLY A 44 -13.71 -6.17 -4.60
C GLY A 44 -12.83 -5.59 -3.50
N ALA A 45 -11.59 -6.07 -3.37
CA ALA A 45 -10.61 -5.51 -2.44
C ALA A 45 -10.25 -4.06 -2.80
N VAL A 46 -10.04 -3.76 -4.09
CA VAL A 46 -9.77 -2.39 -4.57
C VAL A 46 -10.95 -1.46 -4.27
N VAL A 47 -12.19 -1.89 -4.57
CA VAL A 47 -13.40 -1.09 -4.28
C VAL A 47 -13.53 -0.79 -2.79
N GLN A 48 -13.32 -1.80 -1.93
CA GLN A 48 -13.36 -1.59 -0.49
C GLN A 48 -12.28 -0.59 -0.04
N ALA A 49 -11.04 -0.76 -0.50
CA ALA A 49 -9.94 0.12 -0.12
C ALA A 49 -10.21 1.58 -0.56
N VAL A 50 -10.67 1.77 -1.80
CA VAL A 50 -11.08 3.08 -2.31
C VAL A 50 -12.17 3.70 -1.44
N ALA A 51 -13.22 2.95 -1.10
CA ALA A 51 -14.32 3.45 -0.29
C ALA A 51 -13.86 3.90 1.11
N GLU A 52 -13.01 3.10 1.76
CA GLU A 52 -12.45 3.42 3.08
C GLU A 52 -11.57 4.68 3.06
N VAL A 53 -10.72 4.82 2.03
CA VAL A 53 -9.84 5.99 1.88
C VAL A 53 -10.65 7.26 1.56
N LEU A 54 -11.65 7.19 0.67
CA LEU A 54 -12.52 8.32 0.37
C LEU A 54 -13.32 8.79 1.60
N ALA A 55 -13.81 7.86 2.43
CA ALA A 55 -14.44 8.22 3.69
C ALA A 55 -13.49 8.97 4.63
N GLY A 56 -12.22 8.55 4.70
CA GLY A 56 -11.17 9.29 5.39
C GLY A 56 -10.91 10.68 4.84
N LEU A 57 -10.94 10.83 3.51
CA LEU A 57 -10.72 12.11 2.85
C LEU A 57 -11.84 13.09 3.17
N VAL A 58 -13.09 12.61 3.16
CA VAL A 58 -14.27 13.39 3.58
C VAL A 58 -14.12 13.83 5.04
N TYR A 59 -13.70 12.93 5.92
CA TYR A 59 -13.51 13.25 7.34
C TYR A 59 -12.43 14.31 7.57
N VAL A 60 -11.25 14.16 6.95
CA VAL A 60 -10.18 15.18 7.03
C VAL A 60 -10.67 16.54 6.54
N ASN A 61 -11.41 16.57 5.42
CA ASN A 61 -11.96 17.82 4.89
C ASN A 61 -13.07 18.42 5.75
N ALA A 62 -13.81 17.60 6.52
CA ALA A 62 -14.79 18.08 7.48
C ALA A 62 -14.14 18.78 8.68
N ILE A 63 -12.94 18.36 9.08
CA ILE A 63 -12.14 19.03 10.11
C ILE A 63 -11.54 20.33 9.55
N LYS A 64 -10.84 20.23 8.42
CA LYS A 64 -10.16 21.35 7.77
C LYS A 64 -10.19 21.20 6.24
N PRO A 65 -11.02 21.98 5.54
CA PRO A 65 -11.13 21.90 4.09
C PRO A 65 -9.78 22.11 3.40
N GLY A 66 -9.45 21.22 2.47
CA GLY A 66 -8.19 21.27 1.71
C GLY A 66 -6.95 20.87 2.50
N HIS A 67 -7.08 20.27 3.68
CA HIS A 67 -5.93 19.77 4.42
C HIS A 67 -5.19 18.68 3.62
N PRO A 68 -3.84 18.71 3.53
CA PRO A 68 -3.09 17.76 2.72
C PRO A 68 -3.33 16.31 3.15
N ALA A 69 -3.72 15.46 2.20
CA ALA A 69 -3.94 14.04 2.42
C ALA A 69 -3.41 13.21 1.24
N ILE A 70 -2.93 12.01 1.54
CA ILE A 70 -2.48 11.01 0.56
C ILE A 70 -3.53 9.92 0.46
N PHE A 71 -3.91 9.57 -0.78
CA PHE A 71 -4.84 8.51 -1.11
C PHE A 71 -4.14 7.14 -0.96
N GLY A 72 -4.13 6.62 0.27
CA GLY A 72 -3.38 5.41 0.66
C GLY A 72 -4.17 4.12 0.48
N THR A 73 -4.48 3.75 -0.76
CA THR A 73 -5.11 2.46 -1.07
C THR A 73 -4.07 1.34 -1.02
N TRP A 74 -4.11 0.56 0.06
CA TRP A 74 -3.04 -0.37 0.43
C TRP A 74 -3.53 -1.81 0.66
N PRO A 75 -4.34 -2.40 -0.24
CA PRO A 75 -4.82 -3.76 -0.06
C PRO A 75 -3.70 -4.79 -0.23
N PHE A 76 -3.82 -5.90 0.50
CA PHE A 76 -2.89 -7.02 0.50
C PHE A 76 -3.55 -8.31 0.02
N VAL A 77 -2.75 -9.35 -0.25
CA VAL A 77 -3.24 -10.69 -0.62
C VAL A 77 -3.07 -11.68 0.52
N SER A 78 -4.03 -12.59 0.71
CA SER A 78 -3.88 -13.81 1.53
C SER A 78 -3.44 -15.00 0.69
N ASP A 79 -2.36 -15.68 1.09
CA ASP A 79 -2.05 -17.02 0.59
C ASP A 79 -3.04 -18.02 1.22
N LEU A 80 -3.91 -18.61 0.39
CA LEU A 80 -4.98 -19.51 0.86
C LEU A 80 -4.47 -20.84 1.44
N ARG A 81 -3.22 -21.22 1.16
CA ARG A 81 -2.63 -22.47 1.66
C ARG A 81 -2.09 -22.31 3.08
N THR A 82 -1.54 -21.15 3.39
CA THR A 82 -0.84 -20.86 4.65
C THR A 82 -1.62 -19.92 5.57
N GLY A 83 -2.56 -19.15 5.02
CA GLY A 83 -3.24 -18.05 5.71
C GLY A 83 -2.37 -16.81 5.91
N ALA A 84 -1.12 -16.83 5.47
CA ALA A 84 -0.20 -15.70 5.60
C ALA A 84 -0.54 -14.59 4.59
N MET A 85 -0.09 -13.38 4.89
CA MET A 85 -0.04 -12.31 3.89
C MET A 85 0.99 -12.65 2.82
N SER A 86 0.68 -12.39 1.56
CA SER A 86 1.58 -12.60 0.43
C SER A 86 1.82 -11.29 -0.32
N GLY A 87 2.87 -10.59 0.09
CA GLY A 87 3.24 -9.28 -0.46
C GLY A 87 4.08 -9.36 -1.73
N GLY A 88 4.74 -10.51 -1.97
CA GLY A 88 5.52 -10.75 -3.18
C GLY A 88 4.73 -11.37 -4.35
N SER A 89 3.42 -11.61 -4.17
CA SER A 89 2.59 -12.27 -5.18
C SER A 89 2.36 -11.42 -6.43
N ALA A 90 2.04 -12.09 -7.55
CA ALA A 90 1.63 -11.40 -8.78
C ALA A 90 0.30 -10.66 -8.59
N GLU A 91 -0.60 -11.21 -7.78
CA GLU A 91 -1.85 -10.59 -7.37
C GLU A 91 -1.61 -9.27 -6.62
N GLN A 92 -0.56 -9.20 -5.80
CA GLN A 92 -0.16 -7.95 -5.15
C GLN A 92 0.23 -6.89 -6.17
N ALA A 93 1.02 -7.24 -7.18
CA ALA A 93 1.41 -6.30 -8.24
C ALA A 93 0.17 -5.74 -8.97
N VAL A 94 -0.81 -6.60 -9.30
CA VAL A 94 -2.06 -6.21 -9.96
C VAL A 94 -2.92 -5.33 -9.07
N LEU A 95 -3.04 -5.64 -7.77
CA LEU A 95 -3.73 -4.80 -6.79
C LEU A 95 -3.14 -3.39 -6.76
N THR A 96 -1.82 -3.30 -6.65
CA THR A 96 -1.10 -2.03 -6.62
C THR A 96 -1.30 -1.23 -7.89
N ALA A 97 -1.24 -1.86 -9.06
CA ALA A 97 -1.49 -1.21 -10.34
C ALA A 97 -2.92 -0.65 -10.44
N ALA A 98 -3.92 -1.42 -9.99
CA ALA A 98 -5.30 -0.97 -9.95
C ALA A 98 -5.48 0.20 -8.98
N CYS A 99 -4.86 0.15 -7.79
CA CYS A 99 -4.86 1.22 -6.81
C CYS A 99 -4.23 2.52 -7.37
N ALA A 100 -3.12 2.41 -8.10
CA ALA A 100 -2.48 3.55 -8.78
C ALA A 100 -3.42 4.20 -9.81
N GLN A 101 -4.10 3.38 -10.64
CA GLN A 101 -5.08 3.89 -11.60
C GLN A 101 -6.29 4.55 -10.93
N MET A 102 -6.73 4.03 -9.77
CA MET A 102 -7.79 4.69 -9.00
C MET A 102 -7.34 6.03 -8.43
N ALA A 103 -6.09 6.15 -7.96
CA ALA A 103 -5.55 7.43 -7.52
C ALA A 103 -5.53 8.46 -8.65
N GLN A 104 -5.11 8.05 -9.86
CA GLN A 104 -5.18 8.88 -11.07
C GLN A 104 -6.61 9.26 -11.44
N PHE A 105 -7.55 8.32 -11.36
CA PHE A 105 -8.96 8.57 -11.66
C PHE A 105 -9.57 9.65 -10.76
N TYR A 106 -9.21 9.68 -9.48
CA TYR A 106 -9.67 10.69 -8.54
C TYR A 106 -8.82 11.97 -8.55
N ASP A 107 -7.74 12.02 -9.33
CA ASP A 107 -6.77 13.13 -9.36
C ASP A 107 -6.20 13.44 -7.97
N LEU A 108 -5.80 12.37 -7.25
CA LEU A 108 -5.23 12.44 -5.90
C LEU A 108 -3.82 11.85 -5.87
N PRO A 109 -2.91 12.40 -5.02
CA PRO A 109 -1.61 11.76 -4.79
C PRO A 109 -1.83 10.39 -4.13
N GLY A 110 -1.53 9.33 -4.86
CA GLY A 110 -1.76 7.95 -4.45
C GLY A 110 -0.52 7.27 -3.88
N GLY A 111 -0.70 6.54 -2.78
CA GLY A 111 0.32 5.67 -2.20
C GLY A 111 -0.19 4.24 -2.06
N SER A 112 0.66 3.25 -2.34
CA SER A 112 0.32 1.83 -2.23
C SER A 112 1.57 0.96 -1.99
N ALA A 113 1.37 -0.36 -1.97
CA ALA A 113 2.38 -1.36 -1.59
C ALA A 113 3.14 -1.85 -2.81
N ALA A 114 4.46 -1.83 -2.77
CA ALA A 114 5.32 -2.56 -3.70
C ALA A 114 6.73 -2.69 -3.10
N GLY A 115 7.55 -3.60 -3.63
CA GLY A 115 8.94 -3.75 -3.18
C GLY A 115 9.12 -4.61 -1.92
N MET A 116 8.06 -5.29 -1.47
CA MET A 116 8.17 -6.32 -0.42
C MET A 116 8.22 -7.73 -1.01
N THR A 117 8.82 -8.65 -0.27
CA THR A 117 8.90 -10.07 -0.63
C THR A 117 8.38 -10.96 0.49
N ASP A 118 7.89 -12.13 0.11
CA ASP A 118 7.59 -13.21 1.04
C ASP A 118 8.86 -13.96 1.46
N SER A 119 9.98 -13.77 0.77
CA SER A 119 11.27 -14.37 1.13
C SER A 119 11.78 -13.85 2.47
N LYS A 120 12.43 -14.76 3.21
CA LYS A 120 13.02 -14.48 4.53
C LYS A 120 14.49 -14.09 4.43
N LEU A 121 15.07 -14.16 3.23
CA LEU A 121 16.48 -13.92 2.95
C LEU A 121 16.62 -13.09 1.66
N PRO A 122 17.74 -12.38 1.46
CA PRO A 122 18.06 -11.70 0.20
C PRO A 122 18.46 -12.73 -0.88
N ASP A 123 17.53 -13.60 -1.26
CA ASP A 123 17.72 -14.65 -2.25
C ASP A 123 17.07 -14.32 -3.60
N ILE A 124 17.04 -15.29 -4.51
CA ILE A 124 16.46 -15.10 -5.84
C ILE A 124 14.95 -14.78 -5.77
N GLN A 125 14.24 -15.31 -4.78
CA GLN A 125 12.84 -15.00 -4.55
C GLN A 125 12.65 -13.54 -4.17
N SER A 126 13.46 -13.02 -3.26
CA SER A 126 13.47 -11.58 -2.96
C SER A 126 13.70 -10.74 -4.21
N GLY A 127 14.62 -11.15 -5.09
CA GLY A 127 14.92 -10.40 -6.31
C GLY A 127 13.73 -10.30 -7.27
N TYR A 128 13.12 -11.42 -7.65
CA TYR A 128 12.07 -11.39 -8.67
C TYR A 128 10.73 -10.84 -8.14
N GLU A 129 10.37 -11.09 -6.88
CA GLU A 129 9.09 -10.60 -6.32
C GLU A 129 9.08 -9.07 -6.22
N LYS A 130 10.17 -8.49 -5.69
CA LYS A 130 10.33 -7.04 -5.60
C LYS A 130 10.41 -6.40 -6.96
N GLY A 131 11.25 -6.95 -7.85
CA GLY A 131 11.42 -6.40 -9.21
C GLY A 131 10.12 -6.36 -10.01
N ILE A 132 9.29 -7.40 -9.91
CA ILE A 132 7.98 -7.42 -10.59
C ILE A 132 7.04 -6.37 -9.99
N THR A 133 6.93 -6.31 -8.66
CA THR A 133 5.98 -5.40 -7.99
C THR A 133 6.38 -3.93 -8.16
N ASP A 134 7.66 -3.59 -8.04
CA ASP A 134 8.15 -2.22 -8.19
C ASP A 134 8.06 -1.71 -9.63
N VAL A 135 8.47 -2.51 -10.62
CA VAL A 135 8.30 -2.14 -12.04
C VAL A 135 6.83 -1.92 -12.36
N MET A 136 5.94 -2.80 -11.88
CA MET A 136 4.51 -2.66 -12.14
C MET A 136 3.93 -1.41 -11.46
N ALA A 137 4.34 -1.10 -10.23
CA ALA A 137 3.93 0.13 -9.53
C ALA A 137 4.39 1.39 -10.28
N GLY A 138 5.63 1.41 -10.76
CA GLY A 138 6.19 2.51 -11.57
C GLY A 138 5.44 2.69 -12.89
N LEU A 139 5.25 1.61 -13.66
CA LEU A 139 4.54 1.63 -14.95
C LEU A 139 3.06 1.99 -14.80
N ALA A 140 2.43 1.68 -13.66
CA ALA A 140 1.06 2.08 -13.37
C ALA A 140 0.95 3.57 -12.96
N GLY A 141 2.08 4.26 -12.75
CA GLY A 141 2.12 5.67 -12.38
C GLY A 141 1.73 5.95 -10.93
N LEU A 142 2.13 5.05 -10.01
CA LEU A 142 1.95 5.27 -8.57
C LEU A 142 2.88 6.40 -8.08
N ASN A 143 2.38 7.29 -7.21
CA ASN A 143 3.18 8.42 -6.74
C ASN A 143 4.13 8.05 -5.60
N LEU A 144 3.71 7.15 -4.71
CA LEU A 144 4.45 6.75 -3.50
C LEU A 144 4.40 5.23 -3.30
N VAL A 145 5.57 4.61 -3.15
CA VAL A 145 5.74 3.20 -2.80
C VAL A 145 6.27 3.10 -1.37
N TYR A 146 5.49 2.50 -0.46
CA TYR A 146 5.85 2.48 0.97
C TYR A 146 6.95 1.48 1.33
N GLU A 147 6.99 0.32 0.65
CA GLU A 147 7.90 -0.79 0.98
C GLU A 147 9.06 -0.94 0.00
N SER A 148 9.34 0.13 -0.76
CA SER A 148 10.24 0.13 -1.91
C SER A 148 11.61 -0.52 -1.68
N ALA A 149 12.13 -0.53 -0.45
CA ALA A 149 13.41 -1.15 -0.15
C ALA A 149 13.48 -1.81 1.23
N GLY A 150 14.16 -2.95 1.30
CA GLY A 150 14.55 -3.66 2.52
C GLY A 150 13.48 -4.58 3.11
N MET A 151 12.26 -4.62 2.59
CA MET A 151 11.12 -5.31 3.21
C MET A 151 11.07 -6.81 2.86
N HIS A 152 11.02 -7.65 3.89
CA HIS A 152 11.04 -9.12 3.81
C HIS A 152 9.93 -9.76 4.63
N ALA A 153 9.72 -11.06 4.39
CA ALA A 153 8.77 -11.89 5.12
C ALA A 153 7.38 -11.26 5.22
N SER A 154 6.92 -10.61 4.14
CA SER A 154 5.60 -9.98 4.07
C SER A 154 5.41 -8.96 5.20
N LEU A 155 6.28 -7.94 5.24
CA LEU A 155 6.35 -6.88 6.26
C LEU A 155 6.85 -7.27 7.66
N LEU A 156 7.22 -8.53 7.88
CA LEU A 156 7.67 -8.99 9.20
C LEU A 156 9.19 -8.88 9.39
N GLY A 157 9.94 -8.55 8.34
CA GLY A 157 11.40 -8.42 8.40
C GLY A 157 11.91 -7.23 7.60
N PHE A 158 13.04 -6.69 8.05
CA PHE A 158 13.81 -5.69 7.32
C PHE A 158 15.25 -6.16 7.18
N CYS A 159 15.81 -6.09 5.98
CA CYS A 159 17.17 -6.57 5.69
C CYS A 159 18.04 -5.42 5.16
N LEU A 160 19.17 -5.19 5.81
CA LEU A 160 20.09 -4.10 5.46
C LEU A 160 20.83 -4.38 4.14
N GLU A 161 21.14 -5.65 3.86
CA GLU A 161 21.72 -6.06 2.58
C GLU A 161 20.72 -5.81 1.45
N SER A 162 19.45 -6.16 1.66
CA SER A 162 18.39 -5.88 0.69
C SER A 162 18.16 -4.40 0.49
N LEU A 163 18.37 -3.55 1.49
CA LEU A 163 18.30 -2.09 1.29
C LEU A 163 19.25 -1.61 0.18
N ILE A 164 20.44 -2.20 0.09
CA ILE A 164 21.43 -1.87 -0.97
C ILE A 164 21.04 -2.50 -2.30
N ILE A 165 20.63 -3.76 -2.29
CA ILE A 165 20.21 -4.50 -3.50
C ILE A 165 18.97 -3.83 -4.13
N ASP A 166 17.96 -3.55 -3.31
CA ASP A 166 16.71 -2.93 -3.73
C ASP A 166 16.96 -1.51 -4.24
N ASN A 167 17.89 -0.74 -3.64
CA ASN A 167 18.26 0.57 -4.18
C ASN A 167 18.81 0.51 -5.62
N ASP A 168 19.65 -0.47 -5.95
CA ASP A 168 20.12 -0.66 -7.33
C ASP A 168 18.97 -1.10 -8.26
N MET A 169 18.14 -2.04 -7.81
CA MET A 169 16.95 -2.51 -8.51
C MET A 169 15.95 -1.36 -8.82
N LEU A 170 15.65 -0.52 -7.84
CA LEU A 170 14.81 0.68 -8.01
C LEU A 170 15.43 1.65 -9.01
N GLY A 171 16.76 1.80 -8.98
CA GLY A 171 17.50 2.57 -9.98
C GLY A 171 17.29 2.06 -11.42
N HIS A 172 17.07 0.75 -11.60
CA HIS A 172 16.65 0.16 -12.87
C HIS A 172 15.16 0.38 -13.16
N CYS A 173 14.28 0.24 -12.17
CA CYS A 173 12.83 0.46 -12.32
C CYS A 173 12.51 1.91 -12.75
N LEU A 174 13.29 2.89 -12.30
CA LEU A 174 13.12 4.29 -12.69
C LEU A 174 13.50 4.60 -14.15
N ARG A 175 14.07 3.63 -14.89
CA ARG A 175 14.55 3.82 -16.28
C ARG A 175 13.69 3.13 -17.34
N CYS A 176 12.69 2.34 -16.94
CA CYS A 176 11.71 1.78 -17.87
C CYS A 176 10.53 2.74 -18.06
#